data_AF-A0A2W6CTM7-F1
#
_entry.id   AF-A0A2W6CTM7-F1
#
_cell.length_a   1.000
_cell.length_b   1.000
_cell.length_c   1.000
_cell.angle_alpha   90.00
_cell.angle_beta   90.00
_cell.angle_gamma   90.00
#
_symmetry.space_group_name_H-M   'P 1'
#
loop_
_entity.id
_entity.type
_entity.pdbx_description
1 polymer ?
#
loop_
_entity_poly.entity_id
_entity_poly.type
_entity_poly.pdbx_seq_one_letter_code
_entity_poly.pdbx_strand_id
1 'polypeptide(L)'
;DDGELITSEPWGVYFKPDRTTVQGGAQPLKLGHTFSVDPYPTGTVDPEFPGLWSASLSHCLARFEGARARYRQARSGGVGAFTVDNFPVFDYLRPNVFVAADSNHGYKMIAVGREIARVLGGEHSSLLHPFRYERFATGDLHPVSHSPYPWS
;
A
#
# COMPACT_ATOMS: atom_id res chain seq x y z
N ASP A 1 6.61 18.19 18.64
CA ASP A 1 7.53 19.34 18.87
C ASP A 1 7.16 20.15 20.11
N ASP A 2 5.88 20.26 20.44
CA ASP A 2 5.33 20.90 21.65
C ASP A 2 5.16 19.95 22.86
N GLY A 3 5.50 18.67 22.69
CA GLY A 3 5.37 17.64 23.73
C GLY A 3 3.98 17.05 23.88
N GLU A 4 3.03 17.42 23.00
CA GLU A 4 1.70 16.82 22.96
C GLU A 4 1.78 15.34 22.52
N LEU A 5 1.09 14.47 23.25
CA LEU A 5 0.96 13.06 22.88
C LEU A 5 -0.05 12.93 21.73
N ILE A 6 0.42 12.48 20.55
CA ILE A 6 -0.46 12.23 19.40
C ILE A 6 -1.11 10.85 19.49
N THR A 7 -0.33 9.82 19.79
CA THR A 7 -0.85 8.46 19.95
C THR A 7 0.09 7.63 20.81
N SER A 8 -0.49 6.73 21.61
CA SER A 8 0.21 5.66 22.33
C SER A 8 0.17 4.32 21.59
N GLU A 9 -0.60 4.25 20.49
CA GLU A 9 -0.76 3.04 19.68
C GLU A 9 0.41 2.87 18.69
N PRO A 10 0.62 1.65 18.16
CA PRO A 10 1.56 1.45 17.06
C PRO A 10 1.25 2.38 15.88
N TRP A 11 2.28 3.08 15.41
CA TRP A 11 2.17 4.01 14.28
C TRP A 11 3.29 3.79 13.28
N GLY A 12 3.04 4.19 12.04
CA GLY A 12 3.96 4.01 10.94
C GLY A 12 3.72 5.04 9.83
N VAL A 13 4.83 5.57 9.31
CA VAL A 13 4.85 6.58 8.25
C VAL A 13 5.87 6.17 7.19
N TYR A 14 5.58 6.39 5.92
CA TYR A 14 6.54 6.21 4.82
C TYR A 14 6.75 7.54 4.10
N PHE A 15 8.00 7.95 3.91
CA PHE A 15 8.35 9.15 3.15
C PHE A 15 9.35 8.84 2.06
N LYS A 16 9.31 9.66 1.02
CA LYS A 16 10.34 9.72 -0.01
C LYS A 16 10.69 11.17 -0.34
N PRO A 17 11.93 11.44 -0.78
CA PRO A 17 12.26 12.71 -1.41
C PRO A 17 11.33 12.99 -2.59
N ASP A 18 10.97 14.25 -2.74
CA ASP A 18 10.37 14.83 -3.94
C ASP A 18 11.32 15.93 -4.46
N ARG A 19 11.06 16.49 -5.66
CA ARG A 19 12.00 17.37 -6.38
C ARG A 19 12.63 18.46 -5.51
N THR A 20 11.84 19.06 -4.62
CA THR A 20 12.31 20.09 -3.66
C THR A 20 11.68 19.95 -2.27
N THR A 21 10.99 18.83 -2.00
CA THR A 21 10.18 18.62 -0.79
C THR A 21 10.31 17.16 -0.34
N VAL A 22 9.53 16.77 0.67
CA VAL A 22 9.36 15.38 1.06
C VAL A 22 7.87 15.08 1.00
N GLN A 23 7.52 13.93 0.44
CA GLN A 23 6.14 13.45 0.36
C GLN A 23 6.03 12.08 1.01
N GLY A 24 4.84 11.74 1.49
CA GLY A 24 4.62 10.47 2.16
C GLY A 24 3.20 10.26 2.62
N GLY A 25 3.00 9.18 3.36
CA GLY A 25 1.71 8.75 3.86
C GLY A 25 1.85 7.81 5.05
N ALA A 26 0.71 7.44 5.65
CA ALA A 26 0.65 6.47 6.73
C ALA A 26 -0.03 5.18 6.27
N GLN A 27 -0.38 4.32 7.23
CA GLN A 27 -1.25 3.16 7.01
C GLN A 27 -2.52 3.57 6.23
N PRO A 28 -3.03 2.73 5.30
CA PRO A 28 -4.19 3.09 4.51
C PRO A 28 -5.46 3.01 5.38
N LEU A 29 -6.40 3.91 5.12
CA LEU A 29 -7.71 3.87 5.75
C LEU A 29 -8.47 2.64 5.27
N LYS A 30 -8.95 1.82 6.20
CA LYS A 30 -9.77 0.64 5.86
C LYS A 30 -11.16 1.10 5.43
N LEU A 31 -11.45 0.93 4.15
CA LEU A 31 -12.79 1.09 3.60
C LEU A 31 -13.50 -0.27 3.55
N GLY A 32 -14.84 -0.23 3.48
CA GLY A 32 -15.65 -1.42 3.25
C GLY A 32 -15.61 -1.88 1.78
N HIS A 33 -16.45 -2.85 1.44
CA HIS A 33 -16.56 -3.40 0.07
C HIS A 33 -17.19 -2.44 -0.94
N THR A 34 -17.86 -1.39 -0.45
CA THR A 34 -18.50 -0.36 -1.28
C THR A 34 -17.83 0.96 -0.97
N PHE A 35 -17.34 1.64 -2.01
CA PHE A 35 -16.78 2.98 -1.90
C PHE A 35 -17.14 3.79 -3.14
N SER A 36 -17.29 5.12 -2.97
CA SER A 36 -17.45 6.02 -4.10
C SER A 36 -16.07 6.36 -4.66
N VAL A 37 -15.85 6.05 -5.93
CA VAL A 37 -14.64 6.48 -6.65
C VAL A 37 -14.85 7.95 -7.05
N ASP A 38 -14.04 8.84 -6.51
CA ASP A 38 -13.90 10.20 -7.04
C ASP A 38 -12.77 10.19 -8.08
N PRO A 39 -13.02 10.56 -9.35
CA PRO A 39 -11.95 10.70 -10.34
C PRO A 39 -10.94 11.80 -9.97
N TYR A 40 -11.27 12.71 -9.04
CA TYR A 40 -10.43 13.81 -8.56
C TYR A 40 -10.49 13.93 -7.03
N PRO A 41 -10.00 12.92 -6.28
CA PRO A 41 -10.20 12.82 -4.84
C PRO A 41 -9.71 14.07 -4.12
N THR A 42 -10.59 14.68 -3.32
CA THR A 42 -10.33 15.94 -2.61
C THR A 42 -9.47 15.78 -1.35
N GLY A 43 -9.26 14.54 -0.89
CA GLY A 43 -8.37 14.18 0.22
C GLY A 43 -8.65 12.76 0.69
N THR A 44 -7.60 12.00 1.02
CA THR A 44 -7.71 10.57 1.39
C THR A 44 -7.07 10.26 2.74
N VAL A 45 -6.87 11.27 3.57
CA VAL A 45 -6.29 11.12 4.90
C VAL A 45 -7.27 11.68 5.93
N ASP A 46 -7.22 11.13 7.13
CA ASP A 46 -7.97 11.58 8.28
C ASP A 46 -7.49 12.96 8.76
N PRO A 47 -8.32 13.71 9.53
CA PRO A 47 -7.95 15.04 10.02
C PRO A 47 -6.72 15.08 10.91
N GLU A 48 -6.34 13.97 11.55
CA GLU A 48 -5.22 13.88 12.49
C GLU A 48 -3.88 13.64 11.76
N PHE A 49 -3.94 13.12 10.52
CA PHE A 49 -2.78 12.80 9.71
C PHE A 49 -1.72 13.92 9.62
N PRO A 50 -2.03 15.20 9.40
CA PRO A 50 -1.01 16.26 9.34
C PRO A 50 -0.16 16.37 10.61
N GLY A 51 -0.80 16.15 11.77
CA GLY A 51 -0.15 16.13 13.08
C GLY A 51 0.76 14.92 13.22
N LEU A 52 0.19 13.72 13.01
CA LEU A 52 0.91 12.45 13.06
C LEU A 52 2.12 12.48 12.14
N TRP A 53 1.92 12.80 10.86
CA TRP A 53 2.95 12.81 9.83
C TRP A 53 4.13 13.72 10.16
N SER A 54 3.85 14.97 10.55
CA SER A 54 4.89 15.96 10.84
C SER A 54 5.67 15.58 12.11
N ALA A 55 4.97 15.11 13.14
CA ALA A 55 5.59 14.70 14.40
C ALA A 55 6.41 13.42 14.24
N SER A 56 5.94 12.44 13.46
CA SER A 56 6.70 11.24 13.14
C SER A 56 8.00 11.57 12.40
N LEU A 57 7.96 12.51 11.43
CA LEU A 57 9.18 12.97 10.75
C LEU A 57 10.17 13.62 11.71
N SER A 58 9.69 14.51 12.58
CA SER A 58 10.51 15.16 13.62
C SER A 58 11.11 14.14 14.59
N HIS A 59 10.29 13.20 15.08
CA HIS A 59 10.69 12.15 16.02
C HIS A 59 11.76 11.22 15.42
N CYS A 60 11.61 10.80 14.16
CA CYS A 60 12.58 9.91 13.52
C CYS A 60 13.83 10.65 13.01
N LEU A 61 13.73 11.94 12.70
CA LEU A 61 14.76 12.71 12.01
C LEU A 61 14.78 14.17 12.49
N ALA A 62 15.73 14.49 13.39
CA ALA A 62 15.87 15.81 14.01
C ALA A 62 15.86 17.02 13.03
N ARG A 63 16.29 16.82 11.77
CA ARG A 63 16.23 17.87 10.73
C ARG A 63 14.81 18.37 10.41
N PHE A 64 13.77 17.64 10.80
CA PHE A 64 12.37 18.00 10.61
C PHE A 64 11.73 18.61 11.86
N GLU A 65 12.48 18.83 12.95
CA GLU A 65 12.01 19.59 14.10
C GLU A 65 11.51 20.98 13.66
N GLY A 66 10.31 21.35 14.12
CA GLY A 66 9.66 22.62 13.78
C GLY A 66 9.16 22.70 12.33
N ALA A 67 9.20 21.61 11.56
CA ALA A 67 8.79 21.62 10.15
C ALA A 67 7.26 21.58 9.94
N ARG A 68 6.45 21.38 10.99
CA ARG A 68 4.97 21.31 10.90
C ARG A 68 4.37 22.51 10.16
N ALA A 69 4.88 23.72 10.39
CA ALA A 69 4.42 24.94 9.71
C ALA A 69 4.65 24.93 8.17
N ARG A 70 5.50 24.02 7.66
CA ARG A 70 5.77 23.83 6.24
C ARG A 70 4.91 22.74 5.60
N TYR A 71 4.06 22.06 6.39
CA TYR A 71 3.17 21.03 5.89
C TYR A 71 2.27 21.59 4.77
N ARG A 72 2.07 20.79 3.73
CA ARG A 72 1.17 21.10 2.62
C ARG A 72 0.31 19.88 2.35
N GLN A 73 -0.99 20.02 2.52
CA GLN A 73 -1.95 19.02 2.10
C GLN A 73 -2.00 19.00 0.56
N ALA A 74 -1.57 17.92 -0.05
CA ALA A 74 -1.79 17.67 -1.47
C ALA A 74 -3.03 16.79 -1.64
N ARG A 75 -3.79 17.03 -2.71
CA ARG A 75 -4.83 16.10 -3.17
C ARG A 75 -4.14 14.91 -3.84
N SER A 76 -3.61 14.02 -3.02
CA SER A 76 -2.89 12.83 -3.45
C SER A 76 -3.41 11.64 -2.67
N GLY A 77 -3.91 10.64 -3.38
CA GLY A 77 -4.52 9.48 -2.77
C GLY A 77 -5.03 8.52 -3.83
N GLY A 78 -5.29 7.29 -3.41
CA GLY A 78 -5.82 6.24 -4.27
C GLY A 78 -6.48 5.16 -3.43
N VAL A 79 -7.36 4.39 -4.05
CA VAL A 79 -7.98 3.22 -3.42
C VAL A 79 -7.33 1.97 -3.98
N GLY A 80 -6.86 1.12 -3.07
CA GLY A 80 -6.34 -0.21 -3.40
C GLY A 80 -7.29 -1.29 -2.90
N ALA A 81 -7.35 -2.40 -3.63
CA ALA A 81 -8.04 -3.60 -3.19
C ALA A 81 -7.01 -4.60 -2.64
N PHE A 82 -7.27 -5.15 -1.47
CA PHE A 82 -6.45 -6.20 -0.88
C PHE A 82 -7.16 -7.55 -1.00
N THR A 83 -6.40 -8.61 -1.29
CA THR A 83 -6.91 -9.97 -1.13
C THR A 83 -7.04 -10.32 0.35
N VAL A 84 -7.73 -11.43 0.67
CA VAL A 84 -7.89 -11.88 2.06
C VAL A 84 -6.59 -12.22 2.76
N ASP A 85 -5.54 -12.53 2.01
CA ASP A 85 -4.19 -12.81 2.49
C ASP A 85 -3.21 -11.64 2.28
N ASN A 86 -3.66 -10.52 1.71
CA ASN A 86 -2.84 -9.34 1.35
C ASN A 86 -1.74 -9.60 0.31
N PHE A 87 -1.78 -10.70 -0.45
CA PHE A 87 -0.82 -10.99 -1.51
C PHE A 87 -1.42 -10.86 -2.92
N PRO A 88 -0.61 -10.50 -3.93
CA PRO A 88 -1.06 -10.39 -5.32
C PRO A 88 -1.74 -11.66 -5.88
N VAL A 89 -2.46 -11.48 -7.00
CA VAL A 89 -2.97 -12.56 -7.84
C VAL A 89 -2.39 -12.41 -9.25
N PHE A 90 -1.75 -13.47 -9.74
CA PHE A 90 -1.24 -13.59 -11.12
C PHE A 90 -1.73 -14.89 -11.71
N ASP A 91 -2.88 -14.87 -12.37
CA ASP A 91 -3.49 -16.10 -12.88
C ASP A 91 -4.55 -15.87 -13.95
N TYR A 92 -4.94 -16.96 -14.61
CA TYR A 92 -6.12 -17.02 -15.46
C TYR A 92 -7.40 -17.12 -14.62
N LEU A 93 -8.23 -16.07 -14.62
CA LEU A 93 -9.56 -16.11 -13.98
C LEU A 93 -10.65 -16.65 -14.92
N ARG A 94 -10.35 -16.67 -16.21
CA ARG A 94 -11.11 -17.32 -17.29
C ARG A 94 -10.11 -17.91 -18.30
N PRO A 95 -10.52 -18.87 -19.15
CA PRO A 95 -9.60 -19.53 -20.10
C PRO A 95 -8.79 -18.58 -21.00
N ASN A 96 -9.28 -17.38 -21.24
CA ASN A 96 -8.65 -16.36 -22.10
C ASN A 96 -8.42 -15.01 -21.38
N VAL A 97 -8.50 -14.97 -20.04
CA VAL A 97 -8.32 -13.74 -19.26
C VAL A 97 -7.32 -13.98 -18.14
N PHE A 98 -6.10 -13.48 -18.35
CA PHE A 98 -5.07 -13.40 -17.32
C PHE A 98 -5.24 -12.09 -16.54
N VAL A 99 -5.21 -12.16 -15.22
CA VAL A 99 -5.30 -11.00 -14.33
C VAL A 99 -4.02 -10.85 -13.54
N ALA A 100 -3.52 -9.62 -13.51
CA ALA A 100 -2.47 -9.16 -12.62
C ALA A 100 -3.08 -8.17 -11.63
N ALA A 101 -3.43 -8.66 -10.43
CA ALA A 101 -3.96 -7.85 -9.34
C ALA A 101 -2.89 -7.76 -8.24
N ASP A 102 -2.40 -6.55 -7.95
CA ASP A 102 -1.18 -6.33 -7.17
C ASP A 102 -1.38 -6.33 -5.65
N SER A 103 -2.63 -6.40 -5.17
CA SER A 103 -2.99 -6.23 -3.76
C SER A 103 -2.34 -5.00 -3.11
N ASN A 104 -2.25 -3.88 -3.85
CA ASN A 104 -1.67 -2.61 -3.41
C ASN A 104 -0.16 -2.69 -3.05
N HIS A 105 0.60 -3.62 -3.65
CA HIS A 105 2.07 -3.70 -3.53
C HIS A 105 2.81 -2.99 -4.67
N GLY A 106 2.10 -2.52 -5.71
CA GLY A 106 2.52 -1.66 -6.83
C GLY A 106 4.00 -1.64 -7.18
N TYR A 107 4.78 -0.81 -6.47
CA TYR A 107 6.21 -0.57 -6.76
C TYR A 107 7.08 -1.84 -6.72
N LYS A 108 6.71 -2.83 -5.89
CA LYS A 108 7.48 -4.08 -5.76
C LYS A 108 7.32 -5.02 -6.97
N MET A 109 6.41 -4.71 -7.91
CA MET A 109 5.97 -5.64 -8.95
C MET A 109 6.65 -5.45 -10.31
N ILE A 110 7.65 -4.56 -10.42
CA ILE A 110 8.33 -4.23 -11.69
C ILE A 110 8.93 -5.48 -12.38
N ALA A 111 9.39 -6.46 -11.62
CA ALA A 111 9.97 -7.70 -12.18
C ALA A 111 8.92 -8.74 -12.62
N VAL A 112 7.65 -8.59 -12.22
CA VAL A 112 6.63 -9.63 -12.39
C VAL A 112 6.17 -9.75 -13.85
N GLY A 113 6.24 -8.66 -14.62
CA GLY A 113 5.79 -8.64 -16.01
C GLY A 113 6.51 -9.65 -16.90
N ARG A 114 7.81 -9.90 -16.66
CA ARG A 114 8.57 -10.93 -17.37
C ARG A 114 8.03 -12.34 -17.09
N GLU A 115 7.72 -12.63 -15.83
CA GLU A 115 7.19 -13.94 -15.43
C GLU A 115 5.78 -14.16 -15.99
N ILE A 116 4.96 -13.11 -15.99
CA ILE A 116 3.63 -13.15 -16.61
C ILE A 116 3.76 -13.45 -18.11
N ALA A 117 4.66 -12.77 -18.82
CA ALA A 117 4.85 -12.98 -20.26
C ALA A 117 5.24 -14.42 -20.60
N ARG A 118 6.09 -15.06 -19.79
CA ARG A 118 6.43 -16.49 -19.93
C ARG A 118 5.20 -17.38 -19.78
N VAL A 119 4.37 -17.14 -18.77
CA VAL A 119 3.12 -17.90 -18.55
C VAL A 119 2.13 -17.71 -19.70
N LEU A 120 2.00 -16.48 -20.22
CA LEU A 120 1.19 -16.21 -21.41
C LEU A 120 1.73 -16.91 -22.66
N GLY A 121 3.05 -17.15 -22.73
CA GLY A 121 3.70 -17.95 -23.76
C GLY A 121 3.56 -19.48 -23.60
N GLY A 122 2.88 -19.95 -22.55
CA GLY A 122 2.67 -21.37 -22.26
C GLY A 122 3.74 -21.99 -21.35
N GLU A 123 4.65 -21.21 -20.79
CA GLU A 123 5.63 -21.69 -19.81
C GLU A 123 5.02 -21.78 -18.40
N HIS A 124 5.67 -22.54 -17.51
CA HIS A 124 5.39 -22.50 -16.07
C HIS A 124 6.33 -21.52 -15.36
N SER A 125 5.81 -20.73 -14.42
CA SER A 125 6.62 -19.91 -13.51
C SER A 125 6.42 -20.34 -12.07
N SER A 126 7.45 -20.97 -11.49
CA SER A 126 7.45 -21.33 -10.06
C SER A 126 7.46 -20.11 -9.14
N LEU A 127 7.88 -18.95 -9.65
CA LEU A 127 7.80 -17.67 -8.93
C LEU A 127 6.36 -17.16 -8.82
N LEU A 128 5.53 -17.38 -9.84
CA LEU A 128 4.13 -16.97 -9.82
C LEU A 128 3.19 -18.00 -9.18
N HIS A 129 3.61 -19.27 -9.11
CA HIS A 129 2.78 -20.35 -8.59
C HIS A 129 2.13 -20.07 -7.21
N PRO A 130 2.83 -19.49 -6.21
CA PRO A 130 2.20 -19.13 -4.93
C PRO A 130 1.07 -18.09 -5.07
N PHE A 131 1.11 -17.25 -6.11
CA PHE A 131 0.16 -16.14 -6.36
C PHE A 131 -1.01 -16.53 -7.26
N ARG A 132 -1.19 -17.82 -7.57
CA ARG A 132 -2.33 -18.30 -8.35
C ARG A 132 -3.65 -17.99 -7.66
N TYR A 133 -4.72 -17.82 -8.45
CA TYR A 133 -6.06 -17.55 -7.93
C TYR A 133 -6.65 -18.78 -7.23
N GLU A 134 -6.29 -19.98 -7.71
CA GLU A 134 -6.73 -21.26 -7.14
C GLU A 134 -6.40 -21.41 -5.64
N ARG A 135 -5.38 -20.71 -5.12
CA ARG A 135 -4.97 -20.79 -3.72
C ARG A 135 -6.10 -20.51 -2.73
N PHE A 136 -7.08 -19.67 -3.11
CA PHE A 136 -8.24 -19.37 -2.27
C PHE A 136 -9.20 -20.55 -2.18
N ALA A 137 -9.33 -21.35 -3.23
CA ALA A 137 -10.19 -22.52 -3.24
C ALA A 137 -9.54 -23.71 -2.52
N THR A 138 -8.23 -23.86 -2.63
CA THR A 138 -7.48 -24.96 -2.01
C THR A 138 -7.06 -24.69 -0.56
N GLY A 139 -7.13 -23.45 -0.11
CA GLY A 139 -6.68 -23.04 1.23
C GLY A 139 -5.17 -22.89 1.36
N ASP A 140 -4.42 -22.93 0.25
CA ASP A 140 -2.97 -22.69 0.18
C ASP A 140 -2.65 -21.19 0.28
N LEU A 141 -3.21 -20.52 1.30
CA LEU A 141 -3.07 -19.09 1.51
C LEU A 141 -1.64 -18.76 1.97
N HIS A 142 -1.20 -17.55 1.62
CA HIS A 142 0.06 -17.04 2.14
C HIS A 142 -0.01 -16.80 3.66
N PRO A 143 1.15 -16.86 4.36
CA PRO A 143 1.20 -16.56 5.79
C PRO A 143 0.68 -15.16 6.09
N VAL A 144 -0.13 -15.04 7.14
CA VAL A 144 -0.64 -13.75 7.61
C VAL A 144 0.27 -13.22 8.71
N SER A 145 0.76 -11.99 8.53
CA SER A 145 1.57 -11.29 9.54
C SER A 145 0.71 -10.89 10.74
N HIS A 146 1.27 -10.94 11.94
CA HIS A 146 0.64 -10.37 13.15
C HIS A 146 0.80 -8.85 13.23
N SER A 147 1.51 -8.26 12.28
CA SER A 147 1.64 -6.81 12.15
C SER A 147 0.27 -6.16 11.91
N PRO A 148 -0.01 -5.00 12.53
CA PRO A 148 -1.22 -4.24 12.23
C PRO A 148 -1.21 -3.64 10.83
N TYR A 149 -0.08 -3.68 10.12
CA TYR A 149 0.10 -3.09 8.79
C TYR A 149 -0.09 -4.12 7.67
N PRO A 150 -0.89 -3.81 6.62
CA PRO A 150 -1.30 -4.79 5.61
C PRO A 150 -0.18 -5.22 4.64
N TRP A 151 1.00 -4.59 4.72
CA TRP A 151 2.13 -4.87 3.83
C TRP A 151 3.30 -5.58 4.53
N SER A 152 3.07 -6.10 5.73
CA SER A 152 4.04 -6.78 6.60
C SER A 152 3.89 -8.29 6.58
#